data_AF-A0A2W6ACB9-F1
#
_entry.id   AF-A0A2W6ACB9-F1
#
_cell.length_a   1.000
_cell.length_b   1.000
_cell.length_c   1.000
_cell.angle_alpha   90.00
_cell.angle_beta   90.00
_cell.angle_gamma   90.00
#
_symmetry.space_group_name_H-M   'P 1'
#
loop_
_entity.id
_entity.type
_entity.pdbx_description
1 polymer ?
#
loop_
_entity_poly.entity_id
_entity_poly.type
_entity_poly.pdbx_seq_one_letter_code
_entity_poly.pdbx_strand_id
1 'polypeptide(L)'
;MPGLLVLNGGDEFKPGNDPQDRELVACARPGPALVVPTAAARQKPEMAVETARRWFANLGVEVEALPIYTRRDAASPELVARAAAAGFLYLTGGDPGLVARVLARSRVWEAMLGAWEAGAGLAGSSAGAMVLGEHTLVMARWPHHHERRAAAG
;
A
#
# COMPACT_ATOMS: atom_id res chain seq x y z
N MET A 1 -11.91 -13.59 -9.93
CA MET A 1 -11.49 -12.45 -10.77
C MET A 1 -10.76 -11.48 -9.86
N PRO A 2 -9.68 -10.85 -10.32
CA PRO A 2 -8.99 -9.84 -9.53
C PRO A 2 -9.94 -8.69 -9.13
N GLY A 3 -9.70 -8.10 -7.97
CA GLY A 3 -10.45 -6.94 -7.49
C GLY A 3 -10.02 -5.64 -8.17
N LEU A 4 -10.63 -4.54 -7.75
CA LEU A 4 -10.27 -3.21 -8.25
C LEU A 4 -8.81 -2.88 -7.94
N LEU A 5 -8.08 -2.40 -8.95
CA LEU A 5 -6.73 -1.85 -8.80
C LEU A 5 -6.76 -0.33 -8.97
N VAL A 6 -6.31 0.40 -7.95
CA VAL A 6 -6.22 1.88 -7.97
C VAL A 6 -4.77 2.32 -7.96
N LEU A 7 -4.34 3.01 -9.01
CA LEU A 7 -3.02 3.61 -9.13
C LEU A 7 -3.15 5.13 -8.94
N ASN A 8 -2.93 5.60 -7.72
CA ASN A 8 -3.01 7.02 -7.39
C ASN A 8 -1.65 7.72 -7.61
N GLY A 9 -1.66 8.85 -8.32
CA GLY A 9 -0.47 9.62 -8.66
C GLY A 9 0.26 10.20 -7.43
N GLY A 10 -0.42 10.35 -6.30
CA GLY A 10 0.15 10.87 -5.08
C GLY A 10 -0.87 11.68 -4.29
N ASP A 11 -0.43 12.17 -3.12
CA ASP A 11 -1.21 13.14 -2.35
C ASP A 11 -2.54 12.53 -1.89
N GLU A 12 -2.44 11.31 -1.36
CA GLU A 12 -3.56 10.51 -0.91
C GLU A 12 -4.27 11.09 0.33
N PHE A 13 -5.47 10.56 0.60
CA PHE A 13 -6.22 10.80 1.84
C PHE A 13 -6.64 12.27 2.07
N LYS A 14 -7.01 12.94 0.98
CA LYS A 14 -7.43 14.34 0.99
C LYS A 14 -8.46 14.62 -0.11
N PRO A 15 -9.17 15.76 -0.04
CA PRO A 15 -10.17 16.13 -1.04
C PRO A 15 -9.63 16.06 -2.47
N GLY A 16 -10.44 15.45 -3.35
CA GLY A 16 -10.04 15.15 -4.72
C GLY A 16 -9.65 13.68 -4.92
N ASN A 17 -9.38 12.94 -3.85
CA ASN A 17 -9.24 11.47 -3.92
C ASN A 17 -10.57 10.73 -3.78
N ASP A 18 -11.66 11.45 -3.52
CA ASP A 18 -12.98 10.89 -3.28
C ASP A 18 -13.45 9.90 -4.38
N PRO A 19 -13.32 10.19 -5.69
CA PRO A 19 -13.89 9.33 -6.72
C PRO A 19 -13.31 7.91 -6.69
N GLN A 20 -11.97 7.80 -6.70
CA GLN A 20 -11.30 6.49 -6.69
C GLN A 20 -11.41 5.78 -5.35
N ASP A 21 -11.37 6.51 -4.23
CA ASP A 21 -11.42 5.89 -2.90
C ASP A 21 -12.85 5.44 -2.56
N ARG A 22 -13.90 6.12 -3.05
CA ARG A 22 -15.28 5.61 -2.98
C ARG A 22 -15.45 4.33 -3.79
N GLU A 23 -14.86 4.26 -4.98
CA GLU A 23 -14.90 3.05 -5.80
C GLU A 23 -14.17 1.89 -5.11
N LEU A 24 -13.00 2.16 -4.51
CA LEU A 24 -12.26 1.18 -3.72
C LEU A 24 -13.10 0.63 -2.56
N VAL A 25 -13.79 1.51 -1.81
CA VAL A 25 -14.69 1.11 -0.72
C VAL A 25 -15.87 0.31 -1.25
N ALA A 26 -16.51 0.74 -2.34
CA ALA A 26 -17.67 0.06 -2.92
C ALA A 26 -17.34 -1.34 -3.46
N CYS A 27 -16.13 -1.51 -4.00
CA CYS A 27 -15.63 -2.78 -4.53
C CYS A 27 -14.94 -3.65 -3.47
N ALA A 28 -14.85 -3.20 -2.22
CA ALA A 28 -14.23 -3.97 -1.15
C ALA A 28 -15.01 -5.28 -0.91
N ARG A 29 -14.29 -6.41 -0.88
CA ARG A 29 -14.89 -7.69 -0.48
C ARG A 29 -14.99 -7.77 1.06
N PRO A 30 -15.73 -8.76 1.61
CA PRO A 30 -15.73 -8.99 3.05
C PRO A 30 -14.32 -9.20 3.61
N GLY A 31 -13.96 -8.44 4.64
CA GLY A 31 -12.65 -8.49 5.28
C GLY A 31 -12.21 -7.12 5.81
N PRO A 32 -11.09 -7.04 6.55
CA PRO A 32 -10.57 -5.78 7.05
C PRO A 32 -10.02 -4.91 5.92
N ALA A 33 -10.17 -3.61 6.07
CA ALA A 33 -9.53 -2.61 5.21
C ALA A 33 -8.16 -2.24 5.80
N LEU A 34 -7.09 -2.50 5.05
CA LEU A 34 -5.72 -2.44 5.57
C LEU A 34 -4.89 -1.36 4.90
N VAL A 35 -4.20 -0.54 5.69
CA VAL A 35 -3.23 0.46 5.23
C VAL A 35 -1.82 -0.07 5.43
N VAL A 36 -1.00 -0.02 4.38
CA VAL A 36 0.39 -0.50 4.34
C VAL A 36 1.33 0.73 4.34
N PRO A 37 1.84 1.15 5.51
CA PRO A 37 2.64 2.37 5.67
C PRO A 37 4.13 2.19 5.35
N THR A 38 4.51 1.14 4.61
CA THR A 38 5.92 0.78 4.36
C THR A 38 6.72 1.93 3.74
N ALA A 39 6.14 2.65 2.78
CA ALA A 39 6.79 3.77 2.11
C ALA A 39 7.14 4.93 3.08
N ALA A 40 6.35 5.09 4.14
CA ALA A 40 6.50 6.14 5.13
C ALA A 40 7.38 5.74 6.33
N ALA A 41 7.93 4.51 6.38
CA ALA A 41 8.57 3.99 7.59
C ALA A 41 9.82 4.76 8.08
N ARG A 42 10.48 5.51 7.19
CA ARG A 42 11.61 6.41 7.55
C ARG A 42 11.18 7.82 7.94
N GLN A 43 9.90 8.11 7.86
CA GLN A 43 9.33 9.43 8.11
C GLN A 43 8.45 9.34 9.35
N LYS A 44 7.13 9.31 9.15
CA LYS A 44 6.13 9.29 10.22
C LYS A 44 4.99 8.35 9.84
N PRO A 45 5.24 7.02 9.82
CA PRO A 45 4.26 6.04 9.35
C PRO A 45 2.95 6.08 10.16
N GLU A 46 3.02 6.41 11.45
CA GLU A 46 1.85 6.56 12.33
C GLU A 46 0.95 7.71 11.88
N MET A 47 1.52 8.82 11.42
CA MET A 47 0.73 9.93 10.88
C MET A 47 0.06 9.57 9.55
N ALA A 48 0.72 8.77 8.71
CA ALA A 48 0.12 8.30 7.45
C ALA A 48 -1.10 7.40 7.73
N VAL A 49 -0.95 6.44 8.66
CA VAL A 49 -2.06 5.58 9.11
C VAL A 49 -3.20 6.41 9.69
N GLU A 50 -2.88 7.36 10.57
CA GLU A 50 -3.88 8.17 11.25
C GLU A 50 -4.61 9.14 10.29
N THR A 51 -3.92 9.60 9.24
CA THR A 51 -4.56 10.35 8.14
C THR A 51 -5.49 9.47 7.33
N ALA A 52 -5.06 8.23 7.01
CA ALA A 52 -5.88 7.25 6.32
C ALA A 52 -7.16 6.91 7.10
N ARG A 53 -7.04 6.72 8.43
CA ARG A 53 -8.18 6.47 9.33
C ARG A 53 -9.22 7.57 9.23
N ARG A 54 -8.81 8.82 9.42
CA ARG A 54 -9.73 9.96 9.30
C ARG A 54 -10.37 10.05 7.91
N TRP A 55 -9.59 9.79 6.86
CA TRP A 55 -10.08 9.85 5.49
C TRP A 55 -11.14 8.79 5.20
N PHE A 56 -10.85 7.52 5.46
CA PHE A 56 -11.79 6.42 5.20
C PHE A 56 -12.98 6.41 6.15
N ALA A 57 -12.84 6.93 7.38
CA ALA A 57 -13.98 7.13 8.27
C ALA A 57 -15.03 8.07 7.64
N ASN A 58 -14.61 9.11 6.92
CA ASN A 58 -15.52 9.97 6.16
C ASN A 58 -16.20 9.26 4.97
N LEU A 59 -15.65 8.12 4.54
CA LEU A 59 -16.21 7.24 3.51
C LEU A 59 -17.01 6.06 4.12
N GLY A 60 -17.19 6.03 5.45
CA GLY A 60 -17.96 5.00 6.14
C GLY A 60 -17.21 3.68 6.39
N VAL A 61 -15.88 3.67 6.29
CA VAL A 61 -15.05 2.48 6.53
C VAL A 61 -13.96 2.76 7.55
N GLU A 62 -13.82 1.86 8.53
CA GLU A 62 -12.68 1.85 9.44
C GLU A 62 -11.49 1.14 8.79
N VAL A 63 -10.31 1.74 8.88
CA VAL A 63 -9.07 1.15 8.37
C VAL A 63 -8.07 0.85 9.48
N GLU A 64 -7.37 -0.26 9.34
CA GLU A 64 -6.32 -0.69 10.26
C GLU A 64 -4.94 -0.61 9.62
N ALA A 65 -3.91 -0.39 10.44
CA ALA A 65 -2.54 -0.53 9.97
C ALA A 65 -2.17 -2.00 9.77
N LEU A 66 -1.49 -2.28 8.66
CA LEU A 66 -0.68 -3.48 8.45
C LEU A 66 0.81 -3.07 8.54
N PRO A 67 1.40 -3.04 9.75
CA PRO A 67 2.67 -2.36 10.04
C PRO A 67 3.89 -3.14 9.53
N ILE A 68 4.13 -3.08 8.22
CA ILE A 68 5.28 -3.71 7.57
C ILE A 68 6.37 -2.65 7.35
N TYR A 69 7.38 -2.62 8.21
CA TYR A 69 8.44 -1.61 8.15
C TYR A 69 9.79 -2.18 7.69
N THR A 70 9.99 -3.47 7.93
CA THR A 70 11.22 -4.19 7.65
C THR A 70 10.95 -5.46 6.87
N ARG A 71 12.03 -6.04 6.29
CA ARG A 71 11.95 -7.32 5.59
C ARG A 71 11.55 -8.47 6.53
N ARG A 72 11.85 -8.37 7.82
CA ARG A 72 11.42 -9.34 8.84
C ARG A 72 9.91 -9.29 9.04
N ASP A 73 9.33 -8.09 9.11
CA ASP A 73 7.88 -7.92 9.22
C ASP A 73 7.18 -8.51 8.00
N ALA A 74 7.75 -8.28 6.81
CA ALA A 74 7.24 -8.82 5.54
C ALA A 74 7.26 -10.37 5.43
N ALA A 75 7.92 -11.05 6.38
CA ALA A 75 7.93 -12.50 6.52
C ALA A 75 7.12 -13.01 7.72
N SER A 76 6.53 -12.12 8.52
CA SER A 76 5.73 -12.48 9.70
C SER A 76 4.48 -13.27 9.31
N PRO A 77 4.29 -14.50 9.83
CA PRO A 77 3.09 -15.29 9.55
C PRO A 77 1.79 -14.56 9.91
N GLU A 78 1.81 -13.75 10.96
CA GLU A 78 0.65 -12.96 11.39
C GLU A 78 0.28 -11.89 10.36
N LEU A 79 1.25 -11.11 9.88
CA LEU A 79 1.00 -10.05 8.90
C LEU A 79 0.62 -10.63 7.53
N VAL A 80 1.19 -11.79 7.18
CA VAL A 80 0.79 -12.56 5.99
C VAL A 80 -0.67 -12.99 6.08
N ALA A 81 -1.11 -13.54 7.21
CA ALA A 81 -2.49 -13.94 7.41
C ALA A 81 -3.46 -12.76 7.35
N ARG A 82 -3.11 -11.62 7.97
CA ARG A 82 -3.90 -10.39 7.90
C ARG A 82 -4.02 -9.87 6.46
N ALA A 83 -2.92 -9.84 5.70
CA ALA A 83 -2.93 -9.44 4.30
C ALA A 83 -3.85 -10.33 3.44
N ALA A 84 -3.77 -11.65 3.60
CA ALA A 84 -4.57 -12.61 2.86
C ALA A 84 -6.09 -12.47 3.14
N ALA A 85 -6.45 -12.04 4.34
CA ALA A 85 -7.84 -11.86 4.76
C ALA A 85 -8.45 -10.53 4.30
N ALA A 86 -7.67 -9.61 3.75
CA ALA A 86 -8.11 -8.23 3.48
C ALA A 86 -9.35 -8.14 2.57
N GLY A 87 -10.19 -7.16 2.87
CA GLY A 87 -11.26 -6.66 1.99
C GLY A 87 -10.71 -5.69 0.94
N PHE A 88 -9.81 -4.80 1.37
CA PHE A 88 -8.89 -4.08 0.50
C PHE A 88 -7.57 -3.73 1.21
N LEU A 89 -6.54 -3.44 0.41
CA LEU A 89 -5.24 -2.94 0.88
C LEU A 89 -4.89 -1.61 0.23
N TYR A 90 -4.29 -0.69 0.97
CA TYR A 90 -3.82 0.61 0.47
C TYR A 90 -2.35 0.84 0.83
N LEU A 91 -1.47 0.89 -0.17
CA LEU A 91 -0.05 1.24 0.00
C LEU A 91 0.14 2.77 -0.04
N THR A 92 0.59 3.33 1.08
CA THR A 92 0.86 4.78 1.18
C THR A 92 2.06 5.23 0.34
N GLY A 93 2.16 6.53 0.08
CA GLY A 93 3.29 7.20 -0.54
C GLY A 93 4.50 7.39 0.38
N GLY A 94 5.65 7.75 -0.20
CA GLY A 94 6.91 7.90 0.52
C GLY A 94 8.12 7.49 -0.31
N ASP A 95 8.96 6.59 0.22
CA ASP A 95 10.18 6.10 -0.46
C ASP A 95 9.91 4.82 -1.28
N PRO A 96 9.83 4.87 -2.63
CA PRO A 96 9.59 3.68 -3.45
C PRO A 96 10.71 2.63 -3.33
N GLY A 97 11.95 3.06 -3.06
CA GLY A 97 13.07 2.14 -2.86
C GLY A 97 13.00 1.38 -1.55
N LEU A 98 12.34 1.94 -0.54
CA LEU A 98 12.02 1.24 0.70
C LEU A 98 10.90 0.22 0.47
N VAL A 99 9.83 0.59 -0.24
CA VAL A 99 8.72 -0.33 -0.54
C VAL A 99 9.23 -1.54 -1.32
N ALA A 100 9.94 -1.33 -2.43
CA ALA A 100 10.53 -2.41 -3.23
C ALA A 100 11.47 -3.29 -2.40
N ARG A 101 12.36 -2.70 -1.60
CA ARG A 101 13.30 -3.48 -0.77
C ARG A 101 12.59 -4.33 0.29
N VAL A 102 11.50 -3.83 0.86
CA VAL A 102 10.79 -4.51 1.96
C VAL A 102 9.76 -5.51 1.43
N LEU A 103 8.94 -5.13 0.46
CA LEU A 103 7.80 -5.92 -0.01
C LEU A 103 8.13 -6.85 -1.19
N ALA A 104 8.92 -6.42 -2.17
CA ALA A 104 9.13 -7.19 -3.41
C ALA A 104 9.51 -8.65 -3.12
N ARG A 105 8.78 -9.63 -3.65
CA ARG A 105 9.03 -11.07 -3.43
C ARG A 105 9.05 -11.50 -1.95
N SER A 106 8.29 -10.83 -1.09
CA SER A 106 8.09 -11.24 0.30
C SER A 106 6.81 -12.07 0.44
N ARG A 107 6.68 -12.81 1.54
CA ARG A 107 5.47 -13.59 1.81
C ARG A 107 4.24 -12.71 1.96
N VAL A 108 4.38 -11.54 2.59
CA VAL A 108 3.25 -10.63 2.74
C VAL A 108 2.84 -10.03 1.39
N TRP A 109 3.79 -9.76 0.50
CA TRP A 109 3.50 -9.32 -0.87
C TRP A 109 2.73 -10.38 -1.66
N GLU A 110 3.18 -11.63 -1.61
CA GLU A 110 2.47 -12.76 -2.22
C GLU A 110 1.04 -12.88 -1.67
N ALA A 111 0.85 -12.70 -0.36
CA ALA A 111 -0.48 -12.70 0.25
C ALA A 111 -1.36 -11.51 -0.18
N MET A 112 -0.78 -10.32 -0.34
CA MET A 112 -1.50 -9.14 -0.85
C MET A 112 -1.95 -9.35 -2.29
N LEU A 113 -1.07 -9.86 -3.15
CA LEU A 113 -1.41 -10.19 -4.54
C LEU A 113 -2.47 -11.29 -4.60
N GLY A 114 -2.32 -12.36 -3.81
CA GLY A 114 -3.30 -13.43 -3.74
C GLY A 114 -4.67 -12.96 -3.25
N ALA A 115 -4.72 -12.03 -2.28
CA ALA A 115 -5.97 -11.43 -1.83
C ALA A 115 -6.62 -10.61 -2.96
N TRP A 116 -5.83 -9.82 -3.68
CA TRP A 116 -6.31 -9.04 -4.83
C TRP A 116 -6.82 -9.94 -5.96
N GLU A 117 -6.09 -10.99 -6.34
CA GLU A 117 -6.52 -11.99 -7.33
C GLU A 117 -7.82 -12.71 -6.92
N ALA A 118 -8.04 -12.85 -5.61
CA ALA A 118 -9.25 -13.39 -4.99
C ALA A 118 -10.37 -12.34 -4.79
N GLY A 119 -10.23 -11.15 -5.36
CA GLY A 119 -11.27 -10.12 -5.42
C GLY A 119 -11.15 -8.99 -4.39
N ALA A 120 -10.11 -8.94 -3.57
CA ALA A 120 -9.88 -7.80 -2.68
C ALA A 120 -9.47 -6.56 -3.48
N GLY A 121 -9.83 -5.37 -3.01
CA GLY A 121 -9.32 -4.12 -3.58
C GLY A 121 -7.83 -3.95 -3.30
N LEU A 122 -7.08 -3.38 -4.24
CA LEU A 122 -5.68 -3.01 -4.06
C LEU A 122 -5.44 -1.60 -4.57
N ALA A 123 -4.92 -0.74 -3.71
CA ALA A 123 -4.63 0.64 -4.03
C ALA A 123 -3.19 0.99 -3.65
N GLY A 124 -2.58 1.91 -4.40
CA GLY A 124 -1.29 2.48 -4.06
C GLY A 124 -1.25 3.95 -4.42
N SER A 125 -0.54 4.75 -3.63
CA SER A 125 -0.29 6.17 -3.91
C SER A 125 1.19 6.46 -4.08
N SER A 126 1.57 7.20 -5.13
CA SER A 126 2.96 7.58 -5.41
C SER A 126 3.89 6.36 -5.33
N ALA A 127 4.81 6.30 -4.36
CA ALA A 127 5.66 5.15 -4.09
C ALA A 127 4.91 3.80 -4.01
N GLY A 128 3.74 3.79 -3.37
CA GLY A 128 2.87 2.62 -3.27
C GLY A 128 2.24 2.22 -4.61
N ALA A 129 1.94 3.18 -5.49
CA ALA A 129 1.48 2.88 -6.84
C ALA A 129 2.61 2.33 -7.71
N MET A 130 3.80 2.94 -7.61
CA MET A 130 4.95 2.61 -8.43
C MET A 130 5.43 1.16 -8.24
N VAL A 131 5.34 0.63 -7.01
CA VAL A 131 5.79 -0.74 -6.70
C VAL A 131 4.86 -1.82 -7.26
N LEU A 132 3.64 -1.46 -7.68
CA LEU A 132 2.68 -2.41 -8.28
C LEU A 132 3.03 -2.74 -9.73
N GLY A 133 3.91 -1.96 -10.36
CA GLY A 133 4.50 -2.31 -11.66
C GLY A 133 5.62 -3.34 -11.51
N GLU A 134 5.88 -4.11 -12.56
CA GLU A 134 6.98 -5.09 -12.60
C GLU A 134 8.34 -4.45 -12.25
N HIS A 135 8.52 -3.20 -12.67
CA HIS A 135 9.68 -2.38 -12.35
C HIS A 135 9.24 -1.03 -11.78
N THR A 136 10.01 -0.53 -10.82
CA THR A 136 9.82 0.78 -10.20
C THR A 136 11.09 1.63 -10.30
N LEU A 137 10.93 2.95 -10.43
CA LEU A 137 12.04 3.89 -10.43
C LEU A 137 12.37 4.29 -9.00
N VAL A 138 13.59 3.96 -8.57
CA VAL A 138 14.09 4.30 -7.23
C VAL A 138 15.25 5.27 -7.35
N MET A 139 15.49 6.05 -6.29
CA MET A 139 16.67 6.91 -6.23
C MET A 139 17.93 6.05 -6.12
N ALA A 140 18.99 6.44 -6.85
CA ALA A 140 20.27 5.76 -6.75
C ALA A 140 20.86 5.86 -5.33
N ARG A 141 20.70 7.02 -4.67
CA ARG A 141 21.02 7.29 -3.26
C ARG A 141 19.97 8.19 -2.63
N TRP A 142 19.69 7.99 -1.33
CA TRP A 142 18.76 8.78 -0.52
C TRP A 142 19.53 9.55 0.57
N PRO A 143 19.22 10.81 0.91
CA PRO A 143 18.30 11.76 0.26
C PRO A 143 18.99 12.66 -0.80
N HIS A 144 18.19 13.30 -1.68
CA HIS A 144 18.57 14.34 -2.68
C HIS A 144 19.49 13.93 -3.85
N HIS A 145 19.04 13.01 -4.71
CA HIS A 145 19.71 12.77 -6.00
C HIS A 145 18.71 12.73 -7.16
N HIS A 146 19.11 13.26 -8.33
CA HIS A 146 18.33 13.23 -9.57
C HIS A 146 18.47 11.92 -10.34
N GLU A 147 19.53 11.15 -10.08
CA GLU A 147 19.73 9.85 -10.70
C GLU A 147 18.69 8.83 -10.23
N ARG A 148 18.11 8.14 -11.21
CA ARG A 148 17.11 7.08 -11.03
C ARG A 148 17.64 5.78 -11.59
N ARG A 149 17.28 4.67 -10.95
CA ARG A 149 17.53 3.32 -11.46
C ARG A 149 16.26 2.48 -11.35
N ALA A 150 16.13 1.49 -12.21
CA ALA A 150 15.08 0.48 -12.08
C ALA A 150 15.37 -0.44 -10.89
N ALA A 151 14.32 -0.83 -10.18
CA ALA A 151 14.31 -1.93 -9.22
C ALA A 151 13.07 -2.80 -9.51
N ALA A 152 13.11 -4.07 -9.12
CA ALA A 152 11.91 -4.90 -9.14
C ALA A 152 10.86 -4.31 -8.21
N GLY A 153 9.62 -4.24 -8.68
CA GLY A 153 8.44 -4.03 -7.84
C GLY A 153 8.26 -5.17 -6.83
#